data_AF-A0A496YBM1-F1
#
_entry.id   AF-A0A496YBM1-F1
#
_cell.length_a   1.000
_cell.length_b   1.000
_cell.length_c   1.000
_cell.angle_alpha   90.00
_cell.angle_beta   90.00
_cell.angle_gamma   90.00
#
_symmetry.space_group_name_H-M   'P 1'
#
loop_
_entity.id
_entity.type
_entity.pdbx_description
1 polymer ?
#
loop_
_entity_poly.entity_id
_entity_poly.type
_entity_poly.pdbx_seq_one_letter_code
_entity_poly.pdbx_strand_id
1 'polypeptide(L)' 'MSKKEKKFLSTAELGSLLGVTRQTVRNWFLKGQIKAYRIGQNIKIPRAEAVRILQHFGQPIPRWLGAEDVNPLKSLE' A
#
# COMPACT_ATOMS: atom_id res chain seq x y z
N MET A 1 -7.19 -17.97 -7.24
CA MET A 1 -7.71 -16.58 -7.38
C MET A 1 -6.61 -15.69 -7.96
N SER A 2 -6.70 -15.34 -9.24
CA SER A 2 -5.70 -14.54 -9.97
C SER A 2 -5.59 -13.13 -9.41
N LYS A 3 -4.53 -12.85 -8.64
CA LYS A 3 -4.27 -11.55 -8.01
C LYS A 3 -3.70 -10.58 -9.06
N LYS A 4 -4.57 -10.12 -9.98
CA LYS A 4 -4.27 -9.03 -10.94
C LYS A 4 -3.69 -7.83 -10.18
N GLU A 5 -2.78 -7.13 -10.83
CA GLU A 5 -2.14 -5.90 -10.38
C GLU A 5 -3.18 -4.88 -9.93
N LYS A 6 -3.45 -4.82 -8.62
CA LYS A 6 -4.43 -3.90 -8.06
C LYS A 6 -3.82 -2.50 -8.00
N LYS A 7 -4.40 -1.57 -8.74
CA LYS A 7 -4.05 -0.13 -8.67
C LYS A 7 -4.31 0.49 -7.29
N PHE A 8 -5.25 -0.07 -6.53
CA PHE A 8 -5.69 0.45 -5.25
C PHE A 8 -5.83 -0.64 -4.18
N LEU A 9 -5.57 -0.26 -2.94
CA LEU A 9 -5.73 -1.05 -1.74
C LEU A 9 -6.87 -0.48 -0.89
N SER A 10 -7.59 -1.34 -0.21
CA SER A 10 -8.48 -0.96 0.87
C SER A 10 -7.71 -0.68 2.17
N THR A 11 -8.35 0.00 3.11
CA THR A 11 -7.79 0.23 4.45
C THR A 11 -7.55 -1.07 5.22
N ALA A 12 -8.35 -2.10 4.96
CA ALA A 12 -8.14 -3.43 5.53
C ALA A 12 -6.88 -4.09 4.93
N GLU A 13 -6.69 -4.04 3.61
CA GLU A 13 -5.50 -4.60 2.96
C GLU A 13 -4.21 -3.93 3.46
N LEU A 14 -4.17 -2.59 3.53
CA LEU A 14 -2.99 -1.90 4.07
C LEU A 14 -2.80 -2.20 5.56
N GLY A 15 -3.88 -2.27 6.34
CA GLY A 15 -3.82 -2.61 7.76
C GLY A 15 -3.21 -3.99 7.99
N SER A 16 -3.65 -5.00 7.23
CA SER A 16 -3.07 -6.35 7.29
C SER A 16 -1.59 -6.38 6.95
N LEU A 17 -1.12 -5.56 6.00
CA LEU A 17 0.30 -5.50 5.64
C LEU A 17 1.17 -4.80 6.71
N LEU A 18 0.58 -3.89 7.49
CA LEU A 18 1.27 -3.14 8.54
C LEU A 18 1.08 -3.76 9.94
N GLY A 19 0.26 -4.80 10.09
CA GLY A 19 -0.11 -5.34 11.39
C GLY A 19 -1.00 -4.42 12.24
N VAL A 20 -1.73 -3.50 11.60
CA VAL A 20 -2.64 -2.55 12.29
C VAL A 20 -4.09 -2.76 11.86
N THR A 21 -5.02 -2.26 12.67
CA THR A 21 -6.45 -2.36 12.34
C THR A 21 -6.82 -1.46 11.16
N ARG A 22 -7.91 -1.79 10.45
CA ARG A 22 -8.48 -0.92 9.40
C ARG A 22 -8.79 0.48 9.92
N GLN A 23 -9.17 0.60 11.20
CA GLN A 23 -9.54 1.86 11.82
C GLN A 23 -8.32 2.76 12.01
N THR A 24 -7.16 2.19 12.34
CA THR A 24 -5.88 2.91 12.39
C THR A 24 -5.57 3.56 11.03
N VAL A 25 -5.66 2.78 9.95
CA VAL A 25 -5.43 3.30 8.59
C VAL A 25 -6.46 4.36 8.19
N ARG A 26 -7.74 4.15 8.54
CA ARG A 26 -8.78 5.16 8.34
C ARG A 26 -8.47 6.46 9.09
N ASN A 27 -8.01 6.37 10.33
CA ASN A 27 -7.66 7.54 11.13
C ASN A 27 -6.49 8.31 10.51
N TRP A 28 -5.48 7.63 9.98
CA TRP A 28 -4.38 8.28 9.25
C TRP A 28 -4.87 9.03 8.00
N PHE A 29 -5.80 8.46 7.26
CA PHE A 29 -6.43 9.15 6.13
C PHE A 29 -7.20 10.40 6.59
N LEU A 30 -8.04 10.28 7.62
CA LEU A 30 -8.81 11.40 8.17
C LEU A 30 -7.91 12.51 8.74
N LYS A 31 -6.72 12.16 9.24
CA LYS A 31 -5.69 13.08 9.72
C LYS A 31 -4.79 13.64 8.61
N GLY A 32 -4.97 13.22 7.36
CA GLY A 32 -4.13 13.65 6.24
C GLY A 32 -2.70 13.08 6.23
N GLN A 33 -2.43 12.04 7.02
CA GLN A 33 -1.11 11.41 7.13
C GLN A 33 -0.79 10.48 5.95
N ILE A 34 -1.83 9.96 5.29
CA ILE A 34 -1.71 9.13 4.08
C ILE A 34 -2.59 9.68 2.96
N LYS A 35 -2.11 9.54 1.72
CA LYS A 35 -2.85 9.90 0.50
C LYS A 35 -3.81 8.77 0.11
N ALA A 36 -5.11 9.04 0.14
CA ALA A 36 -6.12 8.10 -0.34
C ALA A 36 -7.33 8.83 -0.91
N TYR A 37 -8.15 8.11 -1.67
CA TYR A 37 -9.37 8.63 -2.26
C TYR A 37 -10.59 7.99 -1.60
N ARG A 38 -11.56 8.81 -1.21
CA ARG A 38 -12.87 8.31 -0.78
C ARG A 38 -13.74 8.09 -2.01
N ILE A 39 -14.08 6.85 -2.30
CA ILE A 39 -14.99 6.46 -3.40
C ILE A 39 -16.23 5.84 -2.76
N GLY A 40 -17.31 6.63 -2.69
CA GLY A 40 -18.51 6.30 -1.92
C GLY A 40 -18.20 6.08 -0.43
N GLN A 41 -18.50 4.87 0.06
CA GLN A 41 -18.23 4.48 1.45
C GLN A 41 -16.81 3.90 1.66
N ASN A 42 -16.09 3.64 0.57
CA ASN A 42 -14.78 2.99 0.62
C ASN A 42 -13.63 3.99 0.49
N ILE A 43 -12.55 3.72 1.22
CA ILE A 43 -11.28 4.44 1.06
C ILE A 43 -10.36 3.58 0.18
N LYS A 44 -9.82 4.19 -0.87
CA LYS A 44 -8.93 3.57 -1.85
C LYS A 44 -7.56 4.22 -1.76
N ILE A 45 -6.58 3.42 -1.35
CA ILE A 45 -5.18 3.83 -1.18
C ILE A 45 -4.44 3.47 -2.47
N PRO A 46 -3.85 4.44 -3.19
CA PRO A 46 -3.06 4.15 -4.38
C PRO A 46 -1.89 3.22 -4.06
N ARG A 47 -1.52 2.35 -5.00
CA ARG A 47 -0.35 1.47 -4.87
C ARG A 47 0.91 2.23 -4.44
N ALA A 48 1.21 3.35 -5.09
CA ALA A 48 2.39 4.17 -4.78
C ALA A 48 2.40 4.65 -3.31
N GLU A 49 1.24 5.06 -2.78
CA GLU A 49 1.15 5.48 -1.38
C GLU A 49 1.30 4.28 -0.43
N ALA A 50 0.68 3.14 -0.75
CA ALA A 50 0.83 1.94 0.05
C ALA A 50 2.30 1.50 0.13
N VAL A 51 3.02 1.50 -1.00
CA VAL A 51 4.46 1.21 -1.05
C VAL A 51 5.25 2.20 -0.19
N ARG A 52 5.01 3.51 -0.34
CA ARG A 52 5.68 4.56 0.45
C ARG A 52 5.51 4.33 1.95
N ILE A 53 4.30 3.98 2.39
CA ILE A 53 4.00 3.73 3.80
C ILE A 53 4.66 2.45 4.30
N LEU A 54 4.63 1.36 3.53
CA LEU A 54 5.31 0.13 3.91
C LEU A 54 6.83 0.35 4.06
N GLN A 55 7.45 1.07 3.14
CA GLN A 55 8.86 1.45 3.23
C GLN A 55 9.15 2.30 4.47
N HIS A 56 8.30 3.29 4.76
CA HIS A 56 8.45 4.16 5.94
C HIS A 56 8.44 3.37 7.26
N PHE A 57 7.62 2.32 7.36
CA PHE A 57 7.54 1.45 8.54
C PHE A 57 8.45 0.21 8.46
N GLY A 58 9.35 0.14 7.48
CA GLY A 58 10.27 -1.00 7.30
C GLY A 58 9.57 -2.34 7.02
N GLN A 59 8.34 -2.32 6.50
CA GLN A 59 7.59 -3.53 6.19
C GLN A 59 7.98 -4.09 4.81
N PRO A 60 7.99 -5.42 4.65
CA PRO A 60 8.27 -6.04 3.36
C PRO A 60 7.18 -5.68 2.35
N ILE A 61 7.59 -5.22 1.17
CA ILE A 61 6.66 -4.94 0.07
C ILE A 61 6.32 -6.27 -0.62
N PRO A 62 5.04 -6.69 -0.65
CA PRO A 62 4.66 -7.90 -1.34
C PRO A 62 4.91 -7.79 -2.85
N ARG A 63 5.31 -8.89 -3.51
CA ARG A 63 5.56 -8.92 -4.96
C ARG A 63 4.40 -8.37 -5.79
N TRP A 64 3.15 -8.68 -5.45
CA TRP A 64 1.98 -8.16 -6.19
C TRP A 64 1.74 -6.64 -6.03
N LEU A 65 2.39 -6.01 -5.04
CA LEU A 65 2.33 -4.57 -4.76
C LEU A 65 3.58 -3.82 -5.27
N GLY A 66 4.69 -4.54 -5.48
CA GLY A 66 5.98 -3.97 -5.86
C GLY A 66 6.60 -4.54 -7.15
N ALA A 67 5.99 -5.53 -7.81
CA ALA A 67 6.45 -6.02 -9.11
C ALA A 67 6.12 -4.96 -10.16
N GLU A 68 7.06 -4.04 -10.37
CA GLU A 68 7.89 -3.95 -11.57
C GLU A 68 9.33 -3.68 -11.07
N ASP A 69 10.25 -4.58 -11.41
CA ASP A 69 11.72 -4.40 -11.41
C ASP A 69 12.39 -3.61 -10.27
N VAL A 70 12.46 -4.18 -9.06
CA VAL A 70 13.73 -4.10 -8.31
C VAL A 70 14.66 -5.13 -8.91
N ASN A 71 15.21 -4.86 -10.09
CA ASN A 71 16.26 -5.72 -10.67
C ASN A 71 17.48 -5.67 -9.73
N PRO A 72 17.84 -6.75 -9.00
CA PRO A 72 19.06 -6.74 -8.20
C PRO A 72 20.32 -6.63 -9.08
N LEU A 73 20.21 -6.78 -10.41
CA LEU A 73 21.31 -6.65 -11.37
C LEU A 73 21.48 -5.25 -11.97
N LYS A 74 20.65 -4.24 -11.61
CA LYS A 74 20.85 -2.86 -12.07
C LYS A 74 21.95 -2.09 -11.32
N SER A 75 22.78 -2.80 -10.55
CA SER A 75 23.97 -2.27 -9.86
C SER A 75 25.29 -2.67 -10.55
N LEU A 76 25.24 -3.21 -11.78
CA LEU A 76 26.41 -3.61 -12.57
C LEU A 76 26.47 -2.91 -13.95
N GLU A 77 26.05 -1.65 -14.02
CA GLU A 77 26.35 -0.76 -15.16
C GLU A 77 27.25 0.39 -14.72
#